data_AF-A0A914AKI5-F1
#
_entry.id   AF-A0A914AKI5-F1
#
_cell.length_a   1.000
_cell.length_b   1.000
_cell.length_c   1.000
_cell.angle_alpha   90.00
_cell.angle_beta   90.00
_cell.angle_gamma   90.00
#
_symmetry.space_group_name_H-M   'P 1'
#
loop_
_entity.id
_entity.type
_entity.pdbx_description
1 polymer ?
#
loop_
_entity_poly.entity_id
_entity_poly.type
_entity_poly.pdbx_seq_one_letter_code
_entity_poly.pdbx_strand_id
1 'polypeptide(L)'
;EVMLKNGRELGEDSTFGTAMVEMGESLRQLSEVKDAFDLNVRQNFLDPLDHLKNKDLKEINHHRKKLQGRRLDFDYKKKKQAKGSTIPEEEIQFAEEKFHESQELAENGMRNLLESDVEQVLQLQALAEAQLEYHKQSAEVLESLLSTLNERVEEAGSRPKSERKPRSTFNSYST
;
A
#
# COMPACT_ATOMS: atom_id res chain seq x y z
N GLU A 1 12.70 -16.71 -11.30
CA GLU A 1 13.94 -17.49 -11.43
C GLU A 1 13.75 -18.95 -11.85
N VAL A 2 12.82 -19.70 -11.27
CA VAL A 2 12.62 -21.14 -11.57
C VAL A 2 12.36 -21.40 -13.07
N MET A 3 11.43 -20.68 -13.69
CA MET A 3 11.10 -20.89 -15.10
C MET A 3 12.26 -20.57 -16.05
N LEU A 4 12.98 -19.47 -15.78
CA LEU A 4 14.17 -19.07 -16.55
C LEU A 4 15.28 -20.13 -16.48
N LYS A 5 15.59 -20.60 -15.26
CA LYS A 5 16.64 -21.60 -15.05
C LYS A 5 16.30 -22.92 -15.75
N ASN A 6 15.14 -23.50 -15.44
CA ASN A 6 14.74 -24.79 -16.00
C ASN A 6 14.49 -24.70 -17.51
N GLY A 7 14.00 -23.57 -18.01
CA GLY A 7 13.81 -23.34 -19.45
C GLY A 7 15.13 -23.38 -20.22
N ARG A 8 16.19 -22.75 -19.68
CA ARG A 8 17.54 -22.81 -20.26
C ARG A 8 18.16 -24.20 -20.18
N GLU A 9 17.94 -24.92 -19.08
CA GLU A 9 18.42 -26.31 -18.91
C GLU A 9 17.79 -27.28 -19.91
N LEU A 10 16.56 -27.02 -20.37
CA LEU A 10 15.90 -27.80 -21.42
C LEU A 10 16.50 -27.59 -22.83
N GLY A 11 17.35 -26.58 -23.01
CA GLY A 11 18.01 -26.26 -24.27
C GLY A 11 17.15 -25.44 -25.24
N GLU A 12 17.82 -24.70 -26.12
CA GLU A 12 17.19 -23.76 -27.07
C GLU A 12 16.35 -24.47 -28.14
N ASP A 13 16.64 -25.75 -28.42
CA ASP A 13 15.86 -26.58 -29.35
C ASP A 13 14.49 -27.01 -28.78
N SER A 14 14.29 -26.87 -27.47
CA SER A 14 13.03 -27.20 -26.80
C SER A 14 12.04 -26.06 -26.93
N THR A 15 10.93 -26.28 -27.64
CA THR A 15 9.79 -25.34 -27.69
C THR A 15 9.26 -25.05 -26.29
N PHE A 16 9.21 -26.05 -25.40
CA PHE A 16 8.76 -25.83 -24.03
C PHE A 16 9.80 -25.05 -23.22
N GLY A 17 11.10 -25.36 -23.41
CA GLY A 17 12.18 -24.64 -22.75
C GLY A 17 12.18 -23.15 -23.09
N THR A 18 12.07 -22.83 -24.38
CA THR A 18 11.97 -21.44 -24.85
C THR A 18 10.71 -20.74 -24.36
N ALA A 19 9.54 -21.39 -24.39
CA ALA A 19 8.31 -20.84 -23.82
C ALA A 19 8.39 -20.59 -22.30
N MET A 20 9.10 -21.45 -21.55
CA MET A 20 9.35 -21.24 -20.12
C MET A 20 10.24 -20.02 -19.88
N VAL A 21 11.19 -19.74 -20.76
CA VAL A 21 12.02 -18.53 -20.67
C VAL A 21 11.16 -17.29 -20.87
N GLU A 22 10.33 -17.22 -21.93
CA GLU A 22 9.42 -16.09 -22.19
C GLU A 22 8.47 -15.81 -21.02
N MET A 23 7.86 -16.86 -20.48
CA MET A 23 7.00 -16.77 -19.28
C MET A 23 7.79 -16.22 -18.10
N GLY A 24 9.02 -16.72 -17.90
CA GLY A 24 9.88 -16.29 -16.81
C GLY A 24 10.31 -14.81 -16.91
N GLU A 25 10.54 -14.31 -18.12
CA GLU A 25 10.88 -12.90 -18.36
C GLU A 25 9.66 -12.00 -18.14
N SER A 26 8.49 -12.40 -18.63
CA SER A 26 7.24 -11.68 -18.39
C SER A 26 6.87 -11.62 -16.91
N LEU A 27 7.08 -12.71 -16.16
CA LEU A 27 6.90 -12.72 -14.70
C LEU A 27 7.86 -11.77 -13.98
N ARG A 28 9.07 -11.57 -14.51
CA ARG A 28 10.01 -10.58 -13.96
C ARG A 28 9.51 -9.15 -14.22
N GLN A 29 9.03 -8.86 -15.43
CA GLN A 29 8.42 -7.56 -15.73
C GLN A 29 7.20 -7.29 -14.83
N LEU A 30 6.34 -8.28 -14.61
CA LEU A 30 5.21 -8.16 -13.67
C LEU A 30 5.66 -7.90 -12.23
N SER A 31 6.81 -8.44 -11.81
CA SER A 31 7.40 -8.12 -10.51
C SER A 31 7.83 -6.66 -10.44
N GLU A 32 8.47 -6.13 -11.49
CA GLU A 32 8.90 -4.74 -11.54
C GLU A 32 7.69 -3.78 -11.52
N VAL A 33 6.62 -4.12 -12.25
CA VAL A 33 5.33 -3.39 -12.21
C VAL A 33 4.70 -3.43 -10.81
N LYS A 34 4.79 -4.57 -10.12
CA LYS A 34 4.30 -4.73 -8.73
C LYS A 34 5.11 -3.91 -7.72
N ASP A 35 6.43 -3.87 -7.87
CA ASP A 35 7.31 -3.08 -7.00
C ASP A 35 7.04 -1.59 -7.16
N ALA A 36 6.82 -1.11 -8.39
CA ALA A 36 6.43 0.26 -8.67
C ALA A 36 5.07 0.61 -8.05
N PHE A 37 4.09 -0.28 -8.16
CA PHE A 37 2.79 -0.14 -7.49
C PHE A 37 2.93 -0.03 -5.97
N ASP A 38 3.70 -0.94 -5.35
CA ASP A 38 3.88 -0.96 -3.90
C ASP A 38 4.56 0.30 -3.39
N LEU A 39 5.55 0.81 -4.13
CA LEU A 39 6.21 2.06 -3.80
C LEU A 39 5.23 3.24 -3.89
N ASN A 40 4.47 3.32 -4.98
CA ASN A 40 3.49 4.38 -5.20
C ASN A 40 2.41 4.40 -4.11
N VAL A 41 1.79 3.25 -3.81
CA VAL A 41 0.77 3.15 -2.75
C VAL A 41 1.35 3.51 -1.39
N ARG A 42 2.59 3.10 -1.09
CA ARG A 42 3.23 3.48 0.18
C ARG A 42 3.37 5.00 0.30
N GLN A 43 3.97 5.63 -0.70
CA GLN A 43 4.29 7.06 -0.66
C GLN A 43 3.06 7.96 -0.75
N ASN A 44 2.08 7.60 -1.58
CA ASN A 44 0.98 8.49 -1.94
C ASN A 44 -0.33 8.19 -1.20
N PHE A 45 -0.41 7.06 -0.49
CA PHE A 45 -1.60 6.68 0.26
C PHE A 45 -1.28 6.30 1.72
N LEU A 46 -0.36 5.34 1.94
CA LEU A 46 -0.09 4.85 3.30
C LEU A 46 0.64 5.87 4.17
N ASP A 47 1.70 6.50 3.66
CA ASP A 47 2.48 7.49 4.41
C ASP A 47 1.63 8.73 4.78
N PRO A 48 0.80 9.30 3.87
CA PRO A 48 -0.15 10.35 4.24
C PRO A 48 -1.17 9.94 5.31
N LEU A 49 -1.73 8.73 5.23
CA LEU A 49 -2.65 8.22 6.25
C LEU A 49 -1.96 8.00 7.60
N ASP A 50 -0.71 7.54 7.59
CA ASP A 50 0.08 7.39 8.80
C ASP A 50 0.38 8.75 9.44
N HIS A 51 0.69 9.77 8.63
CA HIS A 51 0.85 11.16 9.09
C HIS A 51 -0.41 11.67 9.78
N LEU A 52 -1.57 11.54 9.12
CA LEU A 52 -2.86 11.95 9.64
C LEU A 52 -3.14 11.31 11.01
N LYS A 53 -2.88 10.01 11.12
CA LYS A 53 -3.12 9.25 12.36
C LYS A 53 -2.14 9.62 13.47
N ASN A 54 -0.83 9.59 13.17
CA ASN A 54 0.21 9.63 14.19
C ASN A 54 0.58 11.06 14.59
N LYS A 55 0.21 12.06 13.79
CA LYS A 55 0.44 13.47 14.07
C LYS A 55 -0.87 14.21 14.33
N ASP A 56 -1.69 14.43 13.30
CA ASP A 56 -2.82 15.37 13.39
C ASP A 56 -3.89 14.88 14.36
N LEU A 57 -4.35 13.63 14.21
CA LEU A 57 -5.33 13.03 15.14
C LEU A 57 -4.76 12.89 16.56
N LYS A 58 -3.45 12.64 16.69
CA LYS A 58 -2.80 12.52 17.99
C LYS A 58 -2.73 13.88 18.70
N GLU A 59 -2.43 14.95 17.98
CA GLU A 59 -2.40 16.32 18.48
C GLU A 59 -3.79 16.79 18.88
N ILE A 60 -4.81 16.58 18.04
CA ILE A 60 -6.21 16.89 18.37
C ILE A 60 -6.63 16.15 19.65
N ASN A 61 -6.33 14.86 19.77
CA ASN A 61 -6.63 14.10 20.97
C ASN A 61 -5.91 14.62 22.22
N HIS A 62 -4.66 15.08 22.06
CA HIS A 62 -3.93 15.74 23.14
C HIS A 62 -4.64 17.02 23.61
N HIS A 63 -5.01 17.90 22.69
CA HIS A 63 -5.74 19.14 23.01
C HIS A 63 -7.10 18.85 23.66
N ARG A 64 -7.86 17.87 23.15
CA ARG A 64 -9.14 17.46 23.75
C ARG A 64 -8.98 16.95 25.19
N LYS A 65 -7.96 16.14 25.46
CA LYS A 65 -7.68 15.66 26.82
C LYS A 65 -7.28 16.80 27.75
N LYS A 66 -6.45 17.73 27.27
CA LYS A 66 -6.03 18.93 28.02
C LYS A 66 -7.22 19.82 28.34
N LEU A 67 -8.10 20.07 27.36
CA LEU A 67 -9.34 20.81 27.51
C LEU A 67 -10.24 20.21 28.60
N GLN A 68 -10.45 18.89 28.58
CA GLN A 68 -11.24 18.21 29.61
C GLN A 68 -10.68 18.44 31.01
N GLY A 69 -9.35 18.38 31.17
CA GLY A 69 -8.69 18.67 32.44
C GLY A 69 -8.89 20.12 32.90
N ARG A 70 -8.73 21.09 31.99
CA ARG A 70 -8.92 22.52 32.28
C ARG A 70 -10.36 22.86 32.64
N ARG A 71 -11.33 22.26 31.94
CA ARG A 71 -12.75 22.40 32.25
C ARG A 71 -13.04 21.96 33.68
N LEU A 72 -12.56 20.77 34.06
CA LEU A 72 -12.77 20.23 35.40
C LEU A 72 -12.11 21.10 36.50
N ASP A 73 -10.92 21.65 36.26
CA ASP A 73 -10.24 22.57 37.18
C ASP A 73 -11.04 23.86 37.38
N PHE A 74 -11.48 24.49 36.28
CA PHE A 74 -12.31 25.69 36.30
C PHE A 74 -13.64 25.44 37.03
N ASP A 75 -14.37 24.37 36.67
CA ASP A 75 -15.62 23.97 37.31
C ASP A 75 -15.44 23.76 38.83
N TYR A 76 -14.36 23.10 39.23
CA TYR A 76 -14.04 22.84 40.62
C TYR A 76 -13.81 24.13 41.41
N LYS A 77 -12.94 25.02 40.90
CA LYS A 77 -12.60 26.30 41.55
C LYS A 77 -13.82 27.21 41.67
N LYS A 78 -14.58 27.36 40.58
CA LYS A 78 -15.82 28.14 40.55
C LYS A 78 -16.86 27.62 41.55
N LYS A 79 -17.04 26.30 41.62
CA LYS A 79 -17.98 25.67 42.57
C LYS A 79 -17.52 25.81 44.03
N LYS A 80 -16.22 25.76 44.29
CA LYS A 80 -15.67 25.95 45.65
C LYS A 80 -15.84 27.38 46.13
N GLN A 81 -15.55 28.37 45.28
CA GLN A 81 -15.74 29.78 45.61
C GLN A 81 -17.22 30.09 45.91
N ALA A 82 -18.15 29.59 45.09
CA ALA A 82 -19.58 29.71 45.33
C ALA A 82 -20.05 29.08 46.67
N LYS A 83 -19.27 28.16 47.24
CA LYS A 83 -19.51 27.53 48.55
C LYS A 83 -18.78 28.23 49.70
N GLY A 84 -18.22 29.42 49.48
CA GLY A 84 -17.56 30.23 50.51
C GLY A 84 -16.08 29.89 50.75
N SER A 85 -15.40 29.20 49.84
CA SER A 85 -13.94 29.04 49.93
C SER A 85 -13.21 30.33 49.59
N THR A 86 -12.04 30.58 50.20
CA THR A 86 -11.17 31.73 49.95
C THR A 86 -10.31 31.61 48.68
N ILE A 87 -10.81 30.94 47.62
CA ILE A 87 -10.09 30.89 46.34
C ILE A 87 -10.12 32.30 45.74
N PRO A 88 -8.96 32.90 45.43
CA PRO A 88 -8.89 34.23 44.83
C PRO A 88 -9.61 34.28 43.48
N GLU A 89 -10.27 35.40 43.19
CA GLU A 89 -10.93 35.63 41.89
C GLU A 89 -9.92 35.50 40.73
N GLU A 90 -8.70 36.00 40.91
CA GLU A 90 -7.61 35.92 39.94
C GLU A 90 -7.27 34.47 39.57
N GLU A 91 -7.34 33.52 40.51
CA GLU A 91 -7.08 32.10 40.23
C GLU A 91 -8.20 31.46 39.40
N ILE A 92 -9.42 31.93 39.54
CA ILE A 92 -10.58 31.47 38.77
C ILE A 92 -10.53 32.04 37.36
N GLN A 93 -10.24 33.34 37.24
CA GLN A 93 -10.04 34.00 35.96
C GLN A 93 -8.90 33.34 35.17
N PHE A 94 -7.77 33.05 35.82
CA PHE A 94 -6.67 32.33 35.18
C PHE A 94 -7.06 30.90 34.75
N ALA A 95 -7.87 30.20 35.55
CA ALA A 95 -8.37 28.87 35.17
C ALA A 95 -9.34 28.94 33.98
N GLU A 96 -10.18 29.97 33.91
CA GLU A 96 -11.09 30.26 32.80
C GLU A 96 -10.32 30.57 31.51
N GLU A 97 -9.31 31.43 31.58
CA GLU A 97 -8.43 31.74 30.46
C GLU A 97 -7.77 30.48 29.90
N LYS A 98 -7.21 29.63 30.77
CA LYS A 98 -6.58 28.36 30.35
C LYS A 98 -7.58 27.36 29.77
N PHE A 99 -8.83 27.39 30.22
CA PHE A 99 -9.91 26.60 29.65
C PHE A 99 -10.24 27.09 28.24
N HIS A 100 -10.48 28.39 28.04
CA HIS A 100 -10.77 28.97 26.73
C HIS A 100 -9.61 28.78 25.74
N GLU A 101 -8.35 28.98 26.16
CA GLU A 101 -7.17 28.73 25.32
C GLU A 101 -7.13 27.26 24.85
N SER A 102 -7.42 26.31 25.76
CA SER A 102 -7.44 24.89 25.40
C SER A 102 -8.65 24.53 24.53
N GLN A 103 -9.75 25.27 24.65
CA GLN A 103 -10.94 25.08 23.85
C GLN A 103 -10.68 25.51 22.41
N GLU A 104 -10.14 26.71 22.22
CA GLU A 104 -9.79 27.25 20.91
C GLU A 104 -8.81 26.34 20.17
N LEU A 105 -7.76 25.85 20.84
CA LEU A 105 -6.80 24.91 20.24
C LEU A 105 -7.46 23.60 19.80
N ALA A 106 -8.33 23.02 20.62
CA ALA A 106 -9.03 21.79 20.26
C ALA A 106 -10.02 22.02 19.12
N GLU A 107 -10.78 23.11 19.14
CA GLU A 107 -11.76 23.46 18.11
C GLU A 107 -11.09 23.75 16.77
N ASN A 108 -10.02 24.54 16.75
CA ASN A 108 -9.28 24.84 15.53
C ASN A 108 -8.66 23.56 14.94
N GLY A 109 -8.07 22.70 15.77
CA GLY A 109 -7.54 21.42 15.30
C GLY A 109 -8.62 20.52 14.68
N MET A 110 -9.80 20.42 15.32
CA MET A 110 -10.93 19.66 14.78
C MET A 110 -11.49 20.28 13.50
N ARG A 111 -11.55 21.61 13.41
CA ARG A 111 -12.04 22.32 12.23
C ARG A 111 -11.12 22.11 11.04
N ASN A 112 -9.81 22.31 11.22
CA ASN A 112 -8.82 22.08 10.16
C ASN A 112 -8.90 20.66 9.62
N LEU A 113 -9.04 19.66 10.49
CA LEU A 113 -9.22 18.26 10.07
C LEU A 113 -10.47 18.05 9.21
N LEU A 114 -11.58 18.72 9.54
CA LEU A 114 -12.83 18.61 8.80
C LEU A 114 -12.82 19.40 7.48
N GLU A 115 -12.03 20.47 7.41
CA GLU A 115 -11.82 21.27 6.19
C GLU A 115 -10.82 20.63 5.21
N SER A 116 -10.07 19.61 5.65
CA SER A 116 -9.17 18.78 4.82
C SER A 116 -9.89 17.62 4.10
N ASP A 117 -11.20 17.70 3.85
CA ASP A 117 -11.98 16.64 3.19
C ASP A 117 -11.50 16.37 1.75
N VAL A 118 -11.15 17.43 1.03
CA VAL A 118 -10.56 17.35 -0.32
C VAL A 118 -9.26 16.53 -0.30
N GLU A 119 -8.38 16.76 0.67
CA GLU A 119 -7.10 16.06 0.78
C GLU A 119 -7.31 14.56 1.03
N GLN A 120 -8.27 14.19 1.87
CA GLN A 120 -8.62 12.80 2.16
C GLN A 120 -9.21 12.09 0.94
N VAL A 121 -10.06 12.78 0.18
CA VAL A 121 -10.59 12.25 -1.09
C VAL A 121 -9.48 12.10 -2.13
N LEU A 122 -8.56 13.05 -2.23
CA LEU A 122 -7.40 12.96 -3.13
C LEU A 122 -6.49 11.77 -2.79
N GLN A 123 -6.31 11.45 -1.51
CA GLN A 123 -5.56 10.24 -1.09
C GLN A 123 -6.24 8.95 -1.57
N LEU A 124 -7.57 8.86 -1.46
CA LEU A 124 -8.33 7.72 -1.99
C LEU A 124 -8.27 7.64 -3.52
N GLN A 125 -8.35 8.78 -4.19
CA GLN A 125 -8.16 8.85 -5.63
C GLN A 125 -6.77 8.33 -6.04
N ALA A 126 -5.71 8.75 -5.35
CA ALA A 126 -4.34 8.31 -5.63
C ALA A 126 -4.20 6.78 -5.51
N LEU A 127 -4.85 6.16 -4.51
CA LEU A 127 -4.90 4.70 -4.39
C LEU A 127 -5.60 4.04 -5.59
N ALA A 128 -6.74 4.58 -6.01
CA ALA A 128 -7.50 4.04 -7.15
C ALA A 128 -6.71 4.17 -8.45
N GLU A 129 -6.04 5.31 -8.67
CA GLU A 129 -5.17 5.54 -9.82
C GLU A 129 -3.97 4.58 -9.84
N ALA A 130 -3.31 4.38 -8.69
CA ALA A 130 -2.19 3.45 -8.59
C ALA A 130 -2.61 2.00 -8.90
N GLN A 131 -3.79 1.57 -8.40
CA GLN A 131 -4.33 0.24 -8.69
C GLN A 131 -4.70 0.08 -10.17
N LEU A 132 -5.35 1.09 -10.74
CA LEU A 132 -5.74 1.08 -12.15
C LEU A 132 -4.51 0.95 -13.05
N GLU A 133 -3.47 1.74 -12.77
CA GLU A 133 -2.24 1.72 -13.55
C GLU A 133 -1.50 0.39 -13.42
N TYR A 134 -1.38 -0.15 -12.20
CA TYR A 134 -0.82 -1.48 -11.95
C TYR A 134 -1.49 -2.56 -12.79
N HIS A 135 -2.82 -2.58 -12.81
CA HIS A 135 -3.58 -3.58 -13.56
C HIS A 135 -3.48 -3.39 -15.07
N LYS A 136 -3.44 -2.14 -15.57
CA LYS A 136 -3.22 -1.87 -17.00
C LYS A 136 -1.87 -2.36 -17.48
N GLN A 137 -0.78 -1.96 -16.81
CA GLN A 137 0.57 -2.41 -17.18
C GLN A 137 0.72 -3.93 -17.05
N SER A 138 0.10 -4.53 -16.02
CA SER A 138 0.10 -5.99 -15.88
C SER A 138 -0.63 -6.69 -17.03
N ALA A 139 -1.76 -6.12 -17.48
CA ALA A 139 -2.51 -6.64 -18.61
C ALA A 139 -1.69 -6.53 -19.90
N GLU A 140 -1.03 -5.40 -20.17
CA GLU A 140 -0.18 -5.22 -21.35
C GLU A 140 0.96 -6.25 -21.42
N VAL A 141 1.64 -6.51 -20.28
CA VAL A 141 2.68 -7.55 -20.21
C VAL A 141 2.10 -8.94 -20.52
N LEU A 142 0.93 -9.26 -19.97
CA LEU A 142 0.28 -10.56 -20.18
C LEU A 142 -0.26 -10.72 -21.60
N GLU A 143 -0.78 -9.66 -22.22
CA GLU A 143 -1.24 -9.64 -23.61
C GLU A 143 -0.07 -9.90 -24.56
N SER A 144 1.06 -9.22 -24.35
CA SER A 144 2.28 -9.46 -25.13
C SER A 144 2.76 -10.90 -24.99
N LEU A 145 2.82 -11.43 -23.77
CA LEU A 145 3.20 -12.82 -23.52
C LEU A 145 2.25 -13.79 -24.21
N LEU A 146 0.94 -13.57 -24.13
CA LEU A 146 -0.05 -14.45 -24.72
C LEU A 146 0.10 -14.49 -26.25
N SER A 147 0.37 -13.34 -26.89
CA SER A 147 0.70 -13.29 -28.32
C SER A 147 1.91 -14.17 -28.65
N THR A 148 3.02 -13.97 -27.93
CA THR A 148 4.26 -14.77 -28.11
C THR A 148 4.02 -16.26 -27.92
N LEU A 149 3.23 -16.66 -26.92
CA LEU A 149 2.95 -18.06 -26.66
C LEU A 149 2.05 -18.69 -27.72
N ASN A 150 1.07 -17.94 -28.26
CA ASN A 150 0.22 -18.42 -29.35
C ASN A 150 1.05 -18.69 -30.61
N GLU A 151 1.94 -17.77 -30.99
CA GLU A 151 2.87 -17.96 -32.11
C GLU A 151 3.71 -19.23 -31.93
N ARG A 152 4.25 -19.46 -30.72
CA ARG A 152 5.03 -20.67 -30.40
C ARG A 152 4.19 -21.95 -30.49
N VAL A 153 2.92 -21.91 -30.12
CA VAL A 153 1.99 -23.05 -30.25
C VAL A 153 1.77 -23.38 -31.73
N GLU A 154 1.57 -22.38 -32.59
CA GLU A 154 1.41 -22.56 -34.03
C GLU A 154 2.68 -23.09 -34.69
N GLU A 155 3.85 -22.55 -34.34
CA GLU A 155 5.15 -23.04 -34.81
C GLU A 155 5.39 -24.50 -34.38
N ALA A 156 5.05 -24.86 -33.15
CA ALA A 156 5.22 -26.22 -32.66
C ALA A 156 4.25 -27.20 -33.33
N GLY A 157 3.02 -26.77 -33.60
CA GLY A 157 1.99 -27.56 -34.27
C GLY A 157 2.28 -27.81 -35.75
N SER A 158 2.99 -26.90 -36.43
CA SER A 158 3.35 -27.02 -37.85
C SER A 158 4.60 -27.87 -38.12
N ARG A 159 5.39 -28.22 -37.08
CA ARG A 159 6.57 -29.09 -37.23
C ARG A 159 6.16 -30.51 -37.66
N PRO A 160 6.77 -31.08 -38.71
CA PRO A 160 6.53 -32.48 -39.09
C PRO A 160 6.81 -33.40 -37.91
N LYS A 161 5.89 -34.30 -37.58
CA LYS A 161 6.12 -35.33 -36.55
C LYS A 161 7.30 -36.20 -37.00
N SER A 162 8.48 -35.97 -36.44
CA SER A 162 9.61 -36.88 -36.59
C SER A 162 9.18 -38.26 -36.06
N GLU A 163 9.34 -39.30 -36.88
CA GLU A 163 9.18 -40.68 -36.44
C GLU A 163 10.01 -40.88 -35.19
N ARG A 164 9.34 -41.10 -34.05
CA ARG A 164 10.01 -41.50 -32.82
C ARG A 164 10.67 -42.85 -33.08
N LYS A 165 11.95 -42.86 -33.50
CA LYS A 165 12.75 -44.08 -33.49
C LYS A 165 12.77 -44.59 -32.06
N PRO A 166 12.23 -45.79 -31.77
CA PRO A 166 12.33 -46.34 -30.42
C PRO A 166 13.81 -46.43 -30.06
N ARG A 167 14.20 -45.82 -28.93
CA ARG A 167 15.54 -46.04 -28.36
C ARG A 167 15.63 -47.53 -28.07
N SER A 168 16.44 -48.23 -28.87
CA SER A 168 16.78 -49.64 -28.65
C SER A 168 17.46 -49.75 -27.28
N THR A 169 16.75 -50.26 -26.30
CA THR A 169 17.35 -50.77 -25.06
C THR A 169 17.96 -52.13 -25.38
N PHE A 170 19.10 -52.13 -26.07
CA PHE A 170 19.92 -53.34 -26.23
C PHE A 170 21.30 -53.12 -25.60
N ASN A 171 21.33 -53.45 -24.32
CA ASN A 171 22.37 -54.11 -23.53
C ASN A 171 23.86 -53.91 -23.90
N SER A 172 24.64 -53.49 -22.90
CA SER A 172 25.94 -54.13 -22.63
C SER A 172 26.20 -54.15 -21.12
N TYR A 173 25.56 -55.09 -20.41
CA TYR A 173 26.29 -55.78 -19.35
C TYR A 173 27.34 -56.65 -20.05
N SER A 174 28.61 -56.31 -19.89
CA SER A 174 29.72 -57.23 -20.14
C SER A 174 30.72 -57.05 -19.02
N THR A 175 30.75 -58.14 -18.24
CA THR A 175 31.68 -58.68 -17.26
C THR A 175 32.93 -57.89 -16.90
#